data_AF-A0AAD0XH80-F1
#
_entry.id   AF-A0AAD0XH80-F1
#
_cell.length_a   1.000
_cell.length_b   1.000
_cell.length_c   1.000
_cell.angle_alpha   90.00
_cell.angle_beta   90.00
_cell.angle_gamma   90.00
#
_symmetry.space_group_name_H-M   'P 1'
#
loop_
_entity.id
_entity.type
_entity.pdbx_description
1 polymer ?
#
loop_
_entity_poly.entity_id
_entity_poly.type
_entity_poly.pdbx_seq_one_letter_code
_entity_poly.pdbx_strand_id
1 'polypeptide(L)'
;MPPQLAPLFDFSPYADRNEEYRALIRQFAAHPGFRSATVDELELKDDFYRRPLRPEDLDYLYFKKAIRPETVSRLPSLASNRMLLCINDFAAARLPLDGDIAEWQRFQAFYGEENQLLATRLRPFLESYAFDYLSRDRDIPTSVVQAQTLLGHHQQQQAQFWQGVFAHLVKQDYLQDGLRFIVIQKWCLLAGMRLAVERAGVNGYFDFLQPEDRPRYHLATGRDPLVERIASMSGVTRRSHSYWQFYLPTSLAGSNLVHALAARPDRALALYGATMALELDWLSFIAAIELACPHLRAPADAHDENFDPAAVARRHERGLACTLERYGTSGLARISQGIVAHVTLSERARWDLHEQLKWLSAIEQYCSFAREVDVRIQQECPGIDRETFVEPREMCSTTHVHNDHRLVVIETGDMLFWGNLGMQLKMHKGDMVLIPDGRLHGSTVLSEECTYHQPIIPNEWIAELSTDIVMPAA
;
A
#
# COMPACT_ATOMS: atom_id res chain seq x y z
N MET A 1 -3.68 -14.32 -36.54
CA MET A 1 -3.02 -14.11 -35.25
C MET A 1 -3.72 -12.95 -34.55
N PRO A 2 -4.11 -13.08 -33.27
CA PRO A 2 -4.64 -11.94 -32.54
C PRO A 2 -3.56 -10.85 -32.48
N PRO A 3 -3.92 -9.57 -32.65
CA PRO A 3 -2.97 -8.47 -32.53
C PRO A 3 -2.30 -8.52 -31.16
N GLN A 4 -0.98 -8.29 -31.13
CA GLN A 4 -0.21 -8.29 -29.90
C GLN A 4 -0.75 -7.21 -28.96
N LEU A 5 -1.25 -7.64 -27.80
CA LEU A 5 -1.90 -6.77 -26.84
C LEU A 5 -0.85 -5.88 -26.17
N ALA A 6 -0.94 -4.56 -26.36
CA ALA A 6 -0.02 -3.64 -25.69
C ALA A 6 -0.11 -3.78 -24.16
N PRO A 7 1.03 -3.73 -23.43
CA PRO A 7 1.05 -3.83 -21.98
C PRO A 7 0.31 -2.65 -21.31
N LEU A 8 -0.14 -2.85 -20.07
CA LEU A 8 -0.73 -1.76 -19.26
C LEU A 8 0.33 -0.74 -18.85
N PHE A 9 1.52 -1.26 -18.54
CA PHE A 9 2.68 -0.52 -18.08
C PHE A 9 3.93 -1.11 -18.72
N ASP A 10 4.83 -0.24 -19.19
CA ASP A 10 6.08 -0.64 -19.83
C ASP A 10 7.17 0.35 -19.44
N PHE A 11 8.15 -0.14 -18.66
CA PHE A 11 9.26 0.69 -18.20
C PHE A 11 10.40 0.81 -19.22
N SER A 12 10.41 -0.02 -20.28
CA SER A 12 11.50 -0.03 -21.26
C SER A 12 11.82 1.33 -21.90
N PRO A 13 10.86 2.24 -22.17
CA PRO A 13 11.17 3.57 -22.73
C PRO A 13 11.93 4.50 -21.77
N TYR A 14 11.99 4.15 -20.48
CA TYR A 14 12.58 4.98 -19.43
C TYR A 14 13.90 4.45 -18.87
N ALA A 15 14.29 3.21 -19.19
CA ALA A 15 15.44 2.54 -18.59
C ALA A 15 16.74 3.36 -18.67
N ASP A 16 16.96 4.02 -19.80
CA ASP A 16 18.15 4.84 -20.07
C ASP A 16 17.99 6.33 -19.75
N ARG A 17 16.83 6.73 -19.21
CA ARG A 17 16.50 8.13 -18.85
C ARG A 17 16.50 8.38 -17.35
N ASN A 18 17.09 7.47 -16.57
CA ASN A 18 17.02 7.53 -15.11
C ASN A 18 17.60 8.83 -14.52
N GLU A 19 18.67 9.41 -15.08
CA GLU A 19 19.25 10.66 -14.57
C GLU A 19 18.31 11.85 -14.72
N GLU A 20 17.65 11.96 -15.88
CA GLU A 20 16.64 12.99 -16.15
C GLU A 20 15.49 12.89 -15.13
N TYR A 21 14.93 11.70 -14.95
CA TYR A 21 13.80 11.50 -14.04
C TYR A 21 14.19 11.63 -12.58
N ARG A 22 15.43 11.27 -12.19
CA ARG A 22 15.95 11.53 -10.83
C ARG A 22 16.02 13.03 -10.54
N ALA A 23 16.44 13.85 -11.50
CA ALA A 23 16.45 15.29 -11.32
C ALA A 23 15.03 15.84 -11.11
N LEU A 24 14.06 15.38 -11.90
CA LEU A 24 12.64 15.77 -11.75
C LEU A 24 12.03 15.29 -10.42
N ILE A 25 12.36 14.07 -9.99
CA ILE A 25 11.92 13.52 -8.71
C ILE A 25 12.45 14.35 -7.54
N ARG A 26 13.73 14.75 -7.57
CA ARG A 26 14.30 15.63 -6.54
C ARG A 26 13.63 17.00 -6.52
N GLN A 27 13.35 17.59 -7.69
CA GLN A 27 12.61 18.85 -7.78
C GLN A 27 11.20 18.73 -7.19
N PHE A 28 10.47 17.66 -7.52
CA PHE A 28 9.15 17.40 -6.96
C PHE A 28 9.19 17.21 -5.44
N ALA A 29 10.11 16.38 -4.93
CA ALA A 29 10.25 16.08 -3.52
C ALA A 29 10.78 17.25 -2.68
N ALA A 30 11.35 18.29 -3.30
CA ALA A 30 11.78 19.51 -2.63
C ALA A 30 10.62 20.40 -2.16
N HIS A 31 9.37 20.11 -2.56
CA HIS A 31 8.20 20.82 -2.08
C HIS A 31 8.12 20.79 -0.53
N PRO A 32 7.86 21.92 0.16
CA PRO A 32 7.91 21.98 1.63
C PRO A 32 6.98 21.00 2.34
N GLY A 33 5.83 20.67 1.74
CA GLY A 33 4.91 19.67 2.25
C GLY A 33 5.46 18.24 2.23
N PHE A 34 6.57 17.98 1.52
CA PHE A 34 7.12 16.65 1.25
C PHE A 34 8.39 16.30 2.03
N ARG A 35 8.91 17.22 2.86
CA ARG A 35 10.04 16.96 3.77
C ARG A 35 9.81 15.75 4.69
N SER A 36 10.86 15.23 5.30
CA SER A 36 10.74 14.19 6.34
C SER A 36 9.90 14.65 7.53
N ALA A 37 9.20 13.68 8.12
CA ALA A 37 8.38 13.84 9.31
C ALA A 37 9.22 14.25 10.52
N THR A 38 8.68 15.15 11.34
CA THR A 38 9.20 15.42 12.69
C THR A 38 8.54 14.49 13.72
N VAL A 39 9.02 14.51 14.96
CA VAL A 39 8.47 13.70 16.07
C VAL A 39 6.96 13.89 16.26
N ASP A 40 6.45 15.11 16.07
CA ASP A 40 5.02 15.44 16.22
C ASP A 40 4.15 15.02 15.03
N GLU A 41 4.76 14.53 13.95
CA GLU A 41 4.12 14.18 12.68
C GLU A 41 3.96 12.66 12.49
N LEU A 42 4.01 11.86 13.57
CA LEU A 42 3.65 10.44 13.51
C LEU A 42 2.25 10.24 12.93
N GLU A 43 1.33 11.11 13.32
CA GLU A 43 0.08 11.37 12.62
C GLU A 43 0.10 12.80 12.05
N LEU A 44 -0.44 13.00 10.86
CA LEU A 44 -0.49 14.31 10.21
C LEU A 44 -1.69 15.18 10.66
N LYS A 45 -2.50 14.67 11.59
CA LYS A 45 -3.58 15.43 12.27
C LYS A 45 -4.49 16.20 11.30
N ASP A 46 -4.97 15.52 10.26
CA ASP A 46 -5.86 16.06 9.23
C ASP A 46 -5.24 17.11 8.29
N ASP A 47 -3.92 17.34 8.34
CA ASP A 47 -3.19 18.16 7.35
C ASP A 47 -3.12 17.44 6.00
N PHE A 48 -3.99 17.87 5.07
CA PHE A 48 -4.06 17.27 3.75
C PHE A 48 -2.88 17.65 2.85
N TYR A 49 -2.15 18.74 3.11
CA TYR A 49 -1.08 19.22 2.23
C TYR A 49 0.30 18.66 2.61
N ARG A 50 0.38 17.98 3.76
CA ARG A 50 1.58 17.33 4.28
C ARG A 50 1.69 15.87 3.83
N ARG A 51 2.82 15.47 3.24
CA ARG A 51 3.10 14.09 2.78
C ARG A 51 4.59 13.75 2.88
N PRO A 52 5.09 13.26 4.03
CA PRO A 52 6.51 12.92 4.17
C PRO A 52 7.03 11.96 3.09
N LEU A 53 8.00 12.40 2.27
CA LEU A 53 8.59 11.60 1.18
C LEU A 53 10.00 11.09 1.47
N ARG A 54 10.66 11.53 2.55
CA ARG A 54 12.07 11.23 2.83
C ARG A 54 13.00 11.56 1.66
N PRO A 55 13.11 12.85 1.27
CA PRO A 55 13.91 13.25 0.11
C PRO A 55 15.39 12.80 0.19
N GLU A 56 15.93 12.61 1.39
CA GLU A 56 17.27 12.07 1.65
C GLU A 56 17.49 10.66 1.07
N ASP A 57 16.46 9.82 1.00
CA ASP A 57 16.58 8.48 0.41
C ASP A 57 16.77 8.54 -1.12
N LEU A 58 16.35 9.63 -1.76
CA LEU A 58 16.35 9.79 -3.23
C LEU A 58 17.77 9.85 -3.80
N ASP A 59 18.78 10.13 -2.98
CA ASP A 59 20.18 10.11 -3.40
C ASP A 59 20.69 8.71 -3.70
N TYR A 60 20.10 7.70 -3.03
CA TYR A 60 20.45 6.29 -3.18
C TYR A 60 19.49 5.53 -4.13
N LEU A 61 18.36 6.14 -4.49
CA LEU A 61 17.39 5.55 -5.42
C LEU A 61 17.74 5.92 -6.88
N TYR A 62 18.22 4.91 -7.62
CA TYR A 62 18.68 5.09 -9.01
C TYR A 62 17.61 4.84 -10.08
N PHE A 63 16.48 4.21 -9.74
CA PHE A 63 15.39 3.90 -10.68
C PHE A 63 15.80 3.19 -11.99
N LYS A 64 16.87 2.39 -11.96
CA LYS A 64 17.42 1.70 -13.16
C LYS A 64 16.60 0.48 -13.60
N LYS A 65 15.92 -0.17 -12.65
CA LYS A 65 15.13 -1.38 -12.88
C LYS A 65 13.77 -1.19 -12.23
N ALA A 66 12.72 -1.43 -12.99
CA ALA A 66 11.35 -1.40 -12.49
C ALA A 66 11.17 -2.35 -11.30
N ILE A 67 10.16 -2.07 -10.49
CA ILE A 67 9.74 -2.93 -9.38
C ILE A 67 9.34 -4.29 -9.93
N ARG A 68 9.81 -5.34 -9.26
CA ARG A 68 9.49 -6.75 -9.53
C ARG A 68 8.66 -7.35 -8.39
N PRO A 69 7.92 -8.46 -8.62
CA PRO A 69 7.03 -9.05 -7.62
C PRO A 69 7.73 -9.29 -6.26
N GLU A 70 8.98 -9.74 -6.28
CA GLU A 70 9.78 -10.03 -5.10
C GLU A 70 10.35 -8.78 -4.40
N THR A 71 10.23 -7.59 -4.99
CA THR A 71 10.76 -6.31 -4.46
C THR A 71 9.68 -5.29 -4.12
N VAL A 72 8.41 -5.67 -4.16
CA VAL A 72 7.25 -4.77 -3.94
C VAL A 72 7.17 -4.18 -2.53
N SER A 73 7.79 -4.80 -1.52
CA SER A 73 7.83 -4.31 -0.13
C SER A 73 9.06 -3.44 0.18
N ARG A 74 9.98 -3.29 -0.78
CA ARG A 74 11.28 -2.63 -0.58
C ARG A 74 11.23 -1.13 -0.82
N LEU A 75 12.29 -0.42 -0.44
CA LEU A 75 12.34 1.04 -0.40
C LEU A 75 12.00 1.71 -1.74
N PRO A 76 12.49 1.22 -2.91
CA PRO A 76 12.12 1.83 -4.19
C PRO A 76 10.62 1.80 -4.47
N SER A 77 9.93 0.72 -4.05
CA SER A 77 8.48 0.57 -4.20
C SER A 77 7.73 1.52 -3.26
N LEU A 78 8.15 1.63 -1.99
CA LEU A 78 7.56 2.56 -1.04
C LEU A 78 7.69 4.02 -1.51
N ALA A 79 8.90 4.42 -1.91
CA ALA A 79 9.16 5.78 -2.37
C ALA A 79 8.35 6.12 -3.63
N SER A 80 8.34 5.24 -4.65
CA SER A 80 7.57 5.48 -5.87
C SER A 80 6.08 5.57 -5.61
N ASN A 81 5.55 4.70 -4.74
CA ASN A 81 4.12 4.69 -4.45
C ASN A 81 3.67 5.85 -3.56
N ARG A 82 4.52 6.34 -2.64
CA ARG A 82 4.29 7.59 -1.91
C ARG A 82 4.24 8.79 -2.86
N MET A 83 5.18 8.88 -3.79
CA MET A 83 5.17 9.94 -4.81
C MET A 83 3.93 9.87 -5.71
N LEU A 84 3.58 8.67 -6.20
CA LEU A 84 2.38 8.48 -7.02
C LEU A 84 1.10 8.88 -6.29
N LEU A 85 0.97 8.56 -5.00
CA LEU A 85 -0.22 8.93 -4.24
C LEU A 85 -0.33 10.46 -4.10
N CYS A 86 0.80 11.16 -3.88
CA CYS A 86 0.81 12.64 -3.89
C CYS A 86 0.35 13.19 -5.24
N ILE A 87 0.86 12.64 -6.35
CA ILE A 87 0.51 13.04 -7.72
C ILE A 87 -0.98 12.76 -8.01
N ASN A 88 -1.55 11.69 -7.46
CA ASN A 88 -2.97 11.35 -7.57
C ASN A 88 -3.86 12.30 -6.77
N ASP A 89 -3.40 12.73 -5.60
CA ASP A 89 -4.13 13.61 -4.70
C ASP A 89 -4.30 15.04 -5.23
N PHE A 90 -3.49 15.50 -6.20
CA PHE A 90 -3.76 16.77 -6.90
C PHE A 90 -5.10 16.80 -7.60
N ALA A 91 -5.63 15.64 -7.93
CA ALA A 91 -6.95 15.53 -8.50
C ALA A 91 -8.03 15.71 -7.42
N ALA A 92 -7.77 15.46 -6.13
CA ALA A 92 -8.75 15.60 -5.07
C ALA A 92 -8.88 17.06 -4.61
N ALA A 93 -10.11 17.58 -4.51
CA ALA A 93 -10.34 18.91 -3.97
C ALA A 93 -10.42 18.85 -2.43
N ARG A 94 -9.45 19.46 -1.76
CA ARG A 94 -9.47 19.68 -0.31
C ARG A 94 -9.18 21.15 -0.05
N LEU A 95 -10.17 21.84 0.51
CA LEU A 95 -10.08 23.24 0.87
C LEU A 95 -9.39 23.40 2.23
N PRO A 96 -8.78 24.56 2.49
CA PRO A 96 -8.33 24.98 3.83
C PRO A 96 -9.37 24.66 4.91
N LEU A 97 -8.91 24.19 6.08
CA LEU A 97 -9.79 23.89 7.20
C LEU A 97 -10.51 25.14 7.74
N ASP A 98 -9.83 26.29 7.69
CA ASP A 98 -10.33 27.58 8.15
C ASP A 98 -9.78 28.74 7.29
N GLY A 99 -9.97 29.98 7.77
CA GLY A 99 -9.53 31.19 7.10
C GLY A 99 -8.08 31.60 7.37
N ASP A 100 -7.27 30.78 8.06
CA ASP A 100 -5.90 31.14 8.44
C ASP A 100 -4.99 31.31 7.22
N ILE A 101 -4.13 32.34 7.27
CA ILE A 101 -3.27 32.70 6.14
C ILE A 101 -2.25 31.59 5.84
N ALA A 102 -1.71 30.93 6.87
CA ALA A 102 -0.73 29.86 6.65
C ALA A 102 -1.39 28.64 6.00
N GLU A 103 -2.66 28.35 6.33
CA GLU A 103 -3.42 27.28 5.71
C GLU A 103 -3.67 27.54 4.21
N TRP A 104 -4.03 28.77 3.85
CA TRP A 104 -4.15 29.18 2.45
C TRP A 104 -2.82 29.09 1.69
N GLN A 105 -1.70 29.46 2.33
CA GLN A 105 -0.37 29.30 1.73
C GLN A 105 -0.03 27.84 1.46
N ARG A 106 -0.32 26.93 2.41
CA ARG A 106 -0.12 25.48 2.22
C ARG A 106 -0.97 24.94 1.08
N PHE A 107 -2.25 25.33 1.03
CA PHE A 107 -3.17 24.98 -0.06
C PHE A 107 -2.63 25.44 -1.42
N GLN A 108 -2.23 26.70 -1.53
CA GLN A 108 -1.69 27.28 -2.77
C GLN A 108 -0.38 26.63 -3.20
N ALA A 109 0.51 26.32 -2.25
CA ALA A 109 1.76 25.62 -2.54
C ALA A 109 1.48 24.21 -3.07
N PHE A 110 0.60 23.46 -2.39
CA PHE A 110 0.28 22.08 -2.76
C PHE A 110 -0.36 21.97 -4.15
N TYR A 111 -1.35 22.82 -4.46
CA TYR A 111 -1.99 22.87 -5.78
C TYR A 111 -1.31 23.83 -6.76
N GLY A 112 -0.08 24.28 -6.47
CA GLY A 112 0.66 25.20 -7.32
C GLY A 112 0.96 24.61 -8.72
N GLU A 113 0.99 25.48 -9.73
CA GLU A 113 1.17 25.07 -11.14
C GLU A 113 2.48 24.30 -11.37
N GLU A 114 3.59 24.76 -10.77
CA GLU A 114 4.90 24.11 -10.90
C GLU A 114 4.88 22.65 -10.45
N ASN A 115 4.28 22.39 -9.29
CA ASN A 115 4.19 21.05 -8.71
C ASN A 115 3.30 20.13 -9.56
N GLN A 116 2.20 20.67 -10.09
CA GLN A 116 1.33 19.94 -11.02
C GLN A 116 2.04 19.60 -12.33
N LEU A 117 2.82 20.52 -12.90
CA LEU A 117 3.61 20.27 -14.12
C LEU A 117 4.65 19.18 -13.89
N LEU A 118 5.36 19.21 -12.76
CA LEU A 118 6.30 18.15 -12.37
C LEU A 118 5.58 16.80 -12.24
N ALA A 119 4.45 16.76 -11.54
CA ALA A 119 3.64 15.56 -11.38
C ALA A 119 3.17 14.98 -12.72
N THR A 120 2.67 15.81 -13.64
CA THR A 120 2.26 15.37 -14.99
C THR A 120 3.43 14.75 -15.76
N ARG A 121 4.64 15.31 -15.65
CA ARG A 121 5.85 14.77 -16.30
C ARG A 121 6.33 13.47 -15.66
N LEU A 122 6.25 13.37 -14.34
CA LEU A 122 6.73 12.22 -13.57
C LEU A 122 5.78 11.02 -13.63
N ARG A 123 4.47 11.26 -13.73
CA ARG A 123 3.44 10.22 -13.64
C ARG A 123 3.69 9.03 -14.57
N PRO A 124 3.90 9.18 -15.90
CA PRO A 124 4.11 8.03 -16.78
C PRO A 124 5.35 7.21 -16.42
N PHE A 125 6.42 7.87 -15.97
CA PHE A 125 7.65 7.22 -15.52
C PHE A 125 7.41 6.42 -14.24
N LEU A 126 6.82 7.05 -13.22
CA LEU A 126 6.59 6.40 -11.93
C LEU A 126 5.56 5.26 -12.03
N GLU A 127 4.49 5.43 -12.81
CA GLU A 127 3.50 4.37 -13.07
C GLU A 127 4.16 3.18 -13.78
N SER A 128 4.98 3.44 -14.79
CA SER A 128 5.70 2.37 -15.49
C SER A 128 6.73 1.70 -14.58
N TYR A 129 7.47 2.48 -13.79
CA TYR A 129 8.43 1.98 -12.82
C TYR A 129 7.79 1.08 -11.75
N ALA A 130 6.65 1.50 -11.21
CA ALA A 130 5.97 0.82 -10.11
C ALA A 130 5.16 -0.41 -10.58
N PHE A 131 4.63 -0.40 -11.81
CA PHE A 131 3.61 -1.38 -12.24
C PHE A 131 4.00 -2.23 -13.45
N ASP A 132 5.20 -2.08 -14.03
CA ASP A 132 5.66 -2.88 -15.17
C ASP A 132 5.54 -4.39 -14.92
N TYR A 133 5.79 -4.86 -13.68
CA TYR A 133 5.59 -6.28 -13.31
C TYR A 133 4.15 -6.80 -13.42
N LEU A 134 3.15 -5.93 -13.46
CA LEU A 134 1.74 -6.30 -13.65
C LEU A 134 1.43 -6.64 -15.11
N SER A 135 2.32 -6.29 -16.05
CA SER A 135 2.12 -6.47 -17.49
C SER A 135 2.99 -7.56 -18.11
N ARG A 136 3.98 -8.11 -17.39
CA ARG A 136 4.94 -9.10 -17.92
C ARG A 136 4.53 -10.55 -17.65
N ASP A 137 4.75 -11.41 -18.66
CA ASP A 137 4.73 -12.87 -18.53
C ASP A 137 3.48 -13.43 -17.82
N ARG A 138 2.31 -12.89 -18.13
CA ARG A 138 1.01 -13.37 -17.60
C ARG A 138 0.10 -13.89 -18.70
N ASP A 139 -0.53 -15.01 -18.41
CA ASP A 139 -1.61 -15.53 -19.22
C ASP A 139 -2.84 -14.64 -19.06
N ILE A 140 -3.22 -13.97 -20.15
CA ILE A 140 -4.42 -13.14 -20.19
C ILE A 140 -5.61 -14.02 -20.60
N PRO A 141 -6.67 -14.14 -19.78
CA PRO A 141 -7.89 -14.83 -20.16
C PRO A 141 -8.43 -14.35 -21.51
N THR A 142 -8.69 -15.31 -22.41
CA THR A 142 -9.18 -15.06 -23.77
C THR A 142 -10.65 -15.43 -23.97
N SER A 143 -11.31 -15.96 -22.94
CA SER A 143 -12.74 -16.29 -22.95
C SER A 143 -13.44 -15.79 -21.69
N VAL A 144 -14.76 -15.62 -21.78
CA VAL A 144 -15.63 -15.21 -20.65
C VAL A 144 -15.45 -16.18 -19.48
N VAL A 145 -15.47 -17.48 -19.76
CA VAL A 145 -15.32 -18.54 -18.75
C VAL A 145 -13.98 -18.42 -18.02
N GLN A 146 -12.87 -18.25 -18.76
CA GLN A 146 -11.55 -18.09 -18.14
C GLN A 146 -11.48 -16.86 -17.23
N ALA A 147 -12.06 -15.73 -17.68
CA ALA A 147 -12.09 -14.50 -16.88
C ALA A 147 -12.96 -14.64 -15.62
N GLN A 148 -14.10 -15.32 -15.70
CA GLN A 148 -14.94 -15.62 -14.54
C GLN A 148 -14.26 -16.58 -13.57
N THR A 149 -13.61 -17.63 -14.06
CA THR A 149 -12.85 -18.58 -13.22
C THR A 149 -11.75 -17.86 -12.45
N LEU A 150 -11.02 -16.95 -13.11
CA LEU A 150 -9.98 -16.15 -12.46
C LEU A 150 -10.55 -15.29 -11.31
N LEU A 151 -11.67 -14.59 -11.52
CA LEU A 151 -12.31 -13.84 -10.44
C LEU A 151 -12.86 -14.73 -9.31
N GLY A 152 -13.42 -15.88 -9.64
CA GLY A 152 -13.91 -16.85 -8.66
C GLY A 152 -12.79 -17.36 -7.75
N HIS A 153 -11.66 -17.76 -8.34
CA HIS A 153 -10.46 -18.14 -7.57
C HIS A 153 -9.94 -16.99 -6.73
N HIS A 154 -9.90 -15.78 -7.28
CA HIS A 154 -9.46 -14.60 -6.55
C HIS A 154 -10.32 -14.33 -5.31
N GLN A 155 -11.66 -14.40 -5.44
CA GLN A 155 -12.58 -14.25 -4.32
C GLN A 155 -12.33 -15.30 -3.22
N GLN A 156 -12.11 -16.56 -3.61
CA GLN A 156 -11.82 -17.65 -2.67
C GLN A 156 -10.51 -17.39 -1.91
N GLN A 157 -9.45 -16.98 -2.60
CA GLN A 157 -8.18 -16.62 -1.98
C GLN A 157 -8.32 -15.44 -1.01
N GLN A 158 -9.14 -14.44 -1.33
CA GLN A 158 -9.40 -13.33 -0.40
C GLN A 158 -10.10 -13.80 0.86
N ALA A 159 -11.11 -14.65 0.73
CA ALA A 159 -11.84 -15.19 1.87
C ALA A 159 -10.91 -16.01 2.78
N GLN A 160 -10.10 -16.90 2.19
CA GLN A 160 -9.12 -17.73 2.91
C GLN A 160 -8.08 -16.85 3.63
N PHE A 161 -7.53 -15.86 2.94
CA PHE A 161 -6.57 -14.94 3.51
C PHE A 161 -7.13 -14.21 4.74
N TRP A 162 -8.29 -13.57 4.63
CA TRP A 162 -8.84 -12.81 5.76
C TRP A 162 -9.20 -13.70 6.94
N GLN A 163 -9.74 -14.89 6.68
CA GLN A 163 -9.98 -15.89 7.73
C GLN A 163 -8.67 -16.25 8.46
N GLY A 164 -7.60 -16.51 7.71
CA GLY A 164 -6.27 -16.81 8.27
C GLY A 164 -5.69 -15.65 9.08
N VAL A 165 -5.74 -14.42 8.54
CA VAL A 165 -5.27 -13.20 9.21
C VAL A 165 -5.98 -12.99 10.54
N PHE A 166 -7.31 -12.99 10.56
CA PHE A 166 -8.04 -12.76 11.81
C PHE A 166 -7.85 -13.89 12.83
N ALA A 167 -7.79 -15.15 12.37
CA ALA A 167 -7.50 -16.28 13.27
C ALA A 167 -6.13 -16.14 13.95
N HIS A 168 -5.10 -15.70 13.21
CA HIS A 168 -3.77 -15.44 13.78
C HIS A 168 -3.78 -14.26 14.74
N LEU A 169 -4.41 -13.15 14.37
CA LEU A 169 -4.48 -11.98 15.23
C LEU A 169 -5.16 -12.28 16.56
N VAL A 170 -6.23 -13.10 16.55
CA VAL A 170 -6.85 -13.61 17.78
C VAL A 170 -5.89 -14.50 18.56
N LYS A 171 -5.20 -15.43 17.88
CA LYS A 171 -4.23 -16.34 18.52
C LYS A 171 -3.07 -15.59 19.20
N GLN A 172 -2.62 -14.47 18.64
CA GLN A 172 -1.52 -13.65 19.17
C GLN A 172 -1.98 -12.54 20.13
N ASP A 173 -3.26 -12.51 20.51
CA ASP A 173 -3.83 -11.42 21.33
C ASP A 173 -3.56 -10.02 20.75
N TYR A 174 -3.54 -9.92 19.41
CA TYR A 174 -3.17 -8.72 18.67
C TYR A 174 -4.33 -8.22 17.77
N LEU A 175 -5.57 -8.65 18.03
CA LEU A 175 -6.71 -8.33 17.18
C LEU A 175 -7.00 -6.82 17.11
N GLN A 176 -6.97 -6.11 18.24
CA GLN A 176 -7.30 -4.69 18.26
C GLN A 176 -6.28 -3.84 17.49
N ASP A 177 -4.99 -4.04 17.75
CA ASP A 177 -3.91 -3.31 17.08
C ASP A 177 -3.75 -3.75 15.63
N GLY A 178 -3.95 -5.04 15.34
CA GLY A 178 -4.01 -5.57 13.98
C GLY A 178 -5.16 -4.97 13.18
N LEU A 179 -6.36 -4.87 13.75
CA LEU A 179 -7.50 -4.18 13.12
C LEU A 179 -7.19 -2.71 12.85
N ARG A 180 -6.56 -2.00 13.79
CA ARG A 180 -6.10 -0.62 13.57
C ARG A 180 -5.20 -0.52 12.35
N PHE A 181 -4.20 -1.40 12.23
CA PHE A 181 -3.29 -1.40 11.10
C PHE A 181 -4.00 -1.74 9.78
N ILE A 182 -4.89 -2.75 9.78
CA ILE A 182 -5.66 -3.16 8.60
C ILE A 182 -6.56 -2.02 8.10
N VAL A 183 -7.27 -1.35 9.02
CA VAL A 183 -8.14 -0.21 8.68
C VAL A 183 -7.31 0.94 8.10
N ILE A 184 -6.13 1.24 8.63
CA ILE A 184 -5.24 2.25 8.03
C ILE A 184 -4.98 1.92 6.55
N GLN A 185 -4.74 0.65 6.20
CA GLN A 185 -4.48 0.24 4.82
C GLN A 185 -5.71 0.33 3.91
N LYS A 186 -6.90 -0.01 4.43
CA LYS A 186 -8.13 -0.13 3.64
C LYS A 186 -8.95 1.14 3.64
N TRP A 187 -9.34 1.62 4.82
CA TRP A 187 -10.24 2.76 4.99
C TRP A 187 -9.61 4.07 4.55
N CYS A 188 -8.36 4.32 4.92
CA CYS A 188 -7.76 5.63 4.68
C CYS A 188 -7.40 5.88 3.21
N LEU A 189 -7.32 4.83 2.38
CA LEU A 189 -7.08 4.96 0.93
C LEU A 189 -8.39 4.89 0.11
N LEU A 190 -9.49 4.52 0.75
CA LEU A 190 -10.79 4.28 0.11
C LEU A 190 -11.33 5.49 -0.64
N ALA A 191 -11.24 6.68 -0.03
CA ALA A 191 -11.77 7.91 -0.61
C ALA A 191 -11.13 8.27 -1.95
N GLY A 192 -9.82 8.06 -2.10
CA GLY A 192 -9.10 8.31 -3.35
C GLY A 192 -9.52 7.35 -4.46
N MET A 193 -9.59 6.04 -4.16
CA MET A 193 -10.04 5.02 -5.11
C MET A 193 -11.48 5.26 -5.58
N ARG A 194 -12.38 5.64 -4.66
CA ARG A 194 -13.77 6.02 -5.00
C ARG A 194 -13.81 7.17 -5.99
N LEU A 195 -13.09 8.25 -5.69
CA LEU A 195 -13.01 9.43 -6.54
C LEU A 195 -12.50 9.09 -7.95
N ALA A 196 -11.49 8.21 -8.04
CA ALA A 196 -10.95 7.76 -9.32
C ALA A 196 -12.01 7.02 -10.17
N VAL A 197 -12.70 6.04 -9.58
CA VAL A 197 -13.75 5.26 -10.27
C VAL A 197 -14.94 6.14 -10.66
N GLU A 198 -15.38 7.03 -9.77
CA GLU A 198 -16.49 7.94 -10.04
C GLU A 198 -16.18 8.88 -11.21
N ARG A 199 -14.99 9.48 -11.23
CA ARG A 199 -14.54 10.34 -12.34
C ARG A 199 -14.44 9.61 -13.66
N ALA A 200 -13.91 8.38 -13.65
CA ALA A 200 -13.90 7.54 -14.84
C ALA A 200 -15.32 7.29 -15.37
N GLY A 201 -16.28 7.05 -14.47
CA GLY A 201 -17.69 6.92 -14.81
C GLY A 201 -18.26 8.19 -15.45
N VAL A 202 -18.00 9.36 -14.89
CA VAL A 202 -18.43 10.67 -15.46
C VAL A 202 -17.78 10.94 -16.82
N ASN A 203 -16.52 10.50 -17.01
CA ASN A 203 -15.82 10.58 -18.29
C ASN A 203 -16.29 9.55 -19.33
N GLY A 204 -17.35 8.79 -19.03
CA GLY A 204 -17.98 7.85 -19.98
C GLY A 204 -17.23 6.54 -20.18
N TYR A 205 -16.29 6.19 -19.29
CA TYR A 205 -15.48 4.96 -19.46
C TYR A 205 -16.32 3.69 -19.48
N PHE A 206 -17.50 3.73 -18.85
CA PHE A 206 -18.41 2.59 -18.74
C PHE A 206 -19.69 2.74 -19.59
N ASP A 207 -19.73 3.70 -20.52
CA ASP A 207 -20.92 3.94 -21.37
C ASP A 207 -21.18 2.84 -22.40
N PHE A 208 -20.25 1.90 -22.53
CA PHE A 208 -20.47 0.70 -23.32
C PHE A 208 -21.36 -0.33 -22.62
N LEU A 209 -21.63 -0.18 -21.32
CA LEU A 209 -22.43 -1.07 -20.50
C LEU A 209 -23.79 -0.45 -20.15
N GLN A 210 -24.78 -1.32 -19.90
CA GLN A 210 -26.02 -0.92 -19.24
C GLN A 210 -25.74 -0.39 -17.83
N PRO A 211 -26.50 0.59 -17.32
CA PRO A 211 -26.25 1.21 -16.01
C PRO A 211 -26.10 0.20 -14.85
N GLU A 212 -26.91 -0.85 -14.83
CA GLU A 212 -26.89 -1.92 -13.85
C GLU A 212 -25.65 -2.82 -13.91
N ASP A 213 -24.91 -2.78 -15.02
CA ASP A 213 -23.69 -3.56 -15.24
C ASP A 213 -22.41 -2.77 -14.96
N ARG A 214 -22.53 -1.47 -14.67
CA ARG A 214 -21.38 -0.59 -14.39
C ARG A 214 -20.76 -0.91 -13.02
N PRO A 215 -19.48 -0.56 -12.80
CA PRO A 215 -18.88 -0.66 -11.47
C PRO A 215 -19.65 0.15 -10.42
N ARG A 216 -19.88 -0.48 -9.26
CA ARG A 216 -20.64 0.08 -8.13
C ARG A 216 -19.74 0.39 -6.94
N TYR A 217 -18.43 0.13 -7.04
CA TYR A 217 -17.45 0.36 -5.97
C TYR A 217 -17.63 1.69 -5.24
N HIS A 218 -17.78 2.82 -5.96
CA HIS A 218 -17.95 4.14 -5.34
C HIS A 218 -19.26 4.29 -4.55
N LEU A 219 -20.35 3.67 -5.01
CA LEU A 219 -21.64 3.67 -4.32
C LEU A 219 -21.60 2.78 -3.08
N ALA A 220 -21.11 1.57 -3.25
CA ALA A 220 -21.08 0.55 -2.21
C ALA A 220 -20.15 0.93 -1.05
N THR A 221 -19.04 1.59 -1.35
CA THR A 221 -18.08 2.06 -0.35
C THR A 221 -18.31 3.52 0.06
N GLY A 222 -19.39 4.14 -0.46
CA GLY A 222 -19.77 5.53 -0.23
C GLY A 222 -20.16 5.83 1.22
N ARG A 223 -20.78 4.85 1.87
CA ARG A 223 -21.32 4.89 3.23
C ARG A 223 -21.31 3.48 3.81
N ASP A 224 -20.13 2.97 4.17
CA ASP A 224 -20.01 1.67 4.83
C ASP A 224 -19.97 1.90 6.36
N PRO A 225 -21.13 1.86 7.05
CA PRO A 225 -21.19 2.17 8.48
C PRO A 225 -20.46 1.11 9.32
N LEU A 226 -20.22 -0.08 8.78
CA LEU A 226 -19.41 -1.09 9.46
C LEU A 226 -17.95 -0.62 9.51
N VAL A 227 -17.37 -0.20 8.39
CA VAL A 227 -15.98 0.24 8.35
C VAL A 227 -15.75 1.53 9.13
N GLU A 228 -16.70 2.46 9.11
CA GLU A 228 -16.65 3.65 9.98
C GLU A 228 -16.65 3.28 11.47
N ARG A 229 -17.50 2.32 11.89
CA ARG A 229 -17.53 1.82 13.27
C ARG A 229 -16.20 1.16 13.66
N ILE A 230 -15.66 0.28 12.81
CA ILE A 230 -14.39 -0.40 13.09
C ILE A 230 -13.26 0.64 13.17
N ALA A 231 -13.21 1.59 12.23
CA ALA A 231 -12.21 2.64 12.24
C ALA A 231 -12.29 3.46 13.54
N SER A 232 -13.49 3.85 13.96
CA SER A 232 -13.68 4.55 15.24
C SER A 232 -13.24 3.71 16.44
N MET A 233 -13.59 2.43 16.50
CA MET A 233 -13.21 1.53 17.61
C MET A 233 -11.71 1.26 17.67
N SER A 234 -11.06 1.22 16.51
CA SER A 234 -9.61 1.06 16.41
C SER A 234 -8.84 2.37 16.62
N GLY A 235 -9.51 3.50 16.82
CA GLY A 235 -8.86 4.82 16.98
C GLY A 235 -8.39 5.46 15.68
N VAL A 236 -8.84 4.96 14.53
CA VAL A 236 -8.58 5.48 13.19
C VAL A 236 -9.69 6.44 12.79
N THR A 237 -9.77 7.60 13.44
CA THR A 237 -10.90 8.55 13.33
C THR A 237 -10.61 9.75 12.43
N ARG A 238 -9.35 9.94 12.03
CA ARG A 238 -8.93 11.09 11.23
C ARG A 238 -9.10 10.88 9.74
N ARG A 239 -9.11 11.98 8.99
CA ARG A 239 -9.24 12.00 7.53
C ARG A 239 -7.98 11.51 6.86
N SER A 240 -8.14 10.98 5.65
CA SER A 240 -7.03 10.73 4.73
C SER A 240 -6.24 12.03 4.49
N HIS A 241 -4.92 12.08 4.64
CA HIS A 241 -3.97 10.98 4.90
C HIS A 241 -3.26 11.11 6.25
N SER A 242 -4.01 11.31 7.33
CA SER A 242 -3.45 11.48 8.69
C SER A 242 -2.52 10.36 9.15
N TYR A 243 -2.69 9.16 8.60
CA TYR A 243 -1.90 7.96 8.94
C TYR A 243 -0.85 7.61 7.87
N TRP A 244 -0.40 8.61 7.11
CA TRP A 244 0.54 8.46 5.98
C TRP A 244 1.75 7.57 6.27
N GLN A 245 2.34 7.73 7.45
CA GLN A 245 3.52 6.98 7.87
C GLN A 245 3.25 5.48 7.99
N PHE A 246 2.02 5.03 8.09
CA PHE A 246 1.69 3.63 8.30
C PHE A 246 1.16 2.93 7.05
N TYR A 247 1.14 3.60 5.89
CA TYR A 247 0.76 2.95 4.64
C TYR A 247 1.85 2.02 4.13
N LEU A 248 1.47 0.77 3.91
CA LEU A 248 2.32 -0.22 3.25
C LEU A 248 2.53 0.14 1.76
N PRO A 249 3.70 -0.17 1.20
CA PRO A 249 3.99 0.09 -0.21
C PRO A 249 2.96 -0.57 -1.14
N THR A 250 2.52 -1.79 -0.82
CA THR A 250 1.51 -2.51 -1.61
C THR A 250 0.09 -1.98 -1.44
N SER A 251 -0.24 -1.39 -0.28
CA SER A 251 -1.54 -0.74 -0.06
C SER A 251 -1.63 0.56 -0.87
N LEU A 252 -0.55 1.35 -0.87
CA LEU A 252 -0.40 2.51 -1.76
C LEU A 252 -0.50 2.09 -3.23
N ALA A 253 0.20 1.01 -3.61
CA ALA A 253 0.20 0.49 -4.97
C ALA A 253 -1.21 0.11 -5.45
N GLY A 254 -2.04 -0.48 -4.58
CA GLY A 254 -3.44 -0.79 -4.90
C GLY A 254 -4.26 0.45 -5.22
N SER A 255 -4.16 1.49 -4.39
CA SER A 255 -4.81 2.78 -4.66
C SER A 255 -4.30 3.41 -5.97
N ASN A 256 -2.98 3.45 -6.13
CA ASN A 256 -2.33 4.05 -7.28
C ASN A 256 -2.63 3.33 -8.60
N LEU A 257 -2.83 2.00 -8.59
CA LEU A 257 -3.23 1.25 -9.78
C LEU A 257 -4.62 1.70 -10.27
N VAL A 258 -5.58 1.86 -9.36
CA VAL A 258 -6.93 2.35 -9.70
C VAL A 258 -6.84 3.74 -10.32
N HIS A 259 -6.05 4.64 -9.71
CA HIS A 259 -5.81 5.98 -10.27
C HIS A 259 -5.14 5.93 -11.66
N ALA A 260 -4.12 5.09 -11.85
CA ALA A 260 -3.38 4.99 -13.11
C ALA A 260 -4.24 4.45 -14.28
N LEU A 261 -5.22 3.58 -13.97
CA LEU A 261 -6.21 3.10 -14.92
C LEU A 261 -7.32 4.14 -15.17
N ALA A 262 -7.79 4.83 -14.13
CA ALA A 262 -8.85 5.84 -14.23
C ALA A 262 -8.40 7.13 -14.92
N ALA A 263 -7.13 7.51 -14.81
CA ALA A 263 -6.61 8.74 -15.39
C ALA A 263 -6.51 8.72 -16.93
N ARG A 264 -6.65 7.55 -17.58
CA ARG A 264 -6.41 7.41 -19.02
C ARG A 264 -7.54 6.66 -19.76
N PRO A 265 -8.16 7.26 -20.78
CA PRO A 265 -9.28 6.63 -21.51
C PRO A 265 -8.91 5.34 -22.24
N ASP A 266 -7.66 5.19 -22.70
CA ASP A 266 -7.16 3.97 -23.34
C ASP A 266 -7.13 2.75 -22.39
N ARG A 267 -7.35 2.98 -21.09
CA ARG A 267 -7.38 1.95 -20.04
C ARG A 267 -8.79 1.69 -19.50
N ALA A 268 -9.85 2.27 -20.08
CA ALA A 268 -11.22 2.12 -19.59
C ALA A 268 -11.69 0.65 -19.42
N LEU A 269 -11.39 -0.22 -20.39
CA LEU A 269 -11.73 -1.65 -20.29
C LEU A 269 -10.94 -2.36 -19.18
N ALA A 270 -9.66 -2.04 -19.04
CA ALA A 270 -8.84 -2.59 -17.96
C ALA A 270 -9.32 -2.08 -16.59
N LEU A 271 -9.72 -0.82 -16.47
CA LEU A 271 -10.32 -0.28 -15.25
C LEU A 271 -11.58 -1.05 -14.86
N TYR A 272 -12.47 -1.35 -15.82
CA TYR A 272 -13.67 -2.13 -15.57
C TYR A 272 -13.33 -3.49 -14.95
N GLY A 273 -12.42 -4.25 -15.57
CA GLY A 273 -11.98 -5.56 -15.07
C GLY A 273 -11.33 -5.48 -13.69
N ALA A 274 -10.43 -4.52 -13.47
CA ALA A 274 -9.79 -4.29 -12.17
C ALA A 274 -10.82 -3.94 -11.08
N THR A 275 -11.84 -3.14 -11.41
CA THR A 275 -12.85 -2.71 -10.42
C THR A 275 -13.76 -3.87 -10.00
N MET A 276 -14.04 -4.84 -10.88
CA MET A 276 -14.79 -6.04 -10.48
C MET A 276 -14.02 -6.87 -9.44
N ALA A 277 -12.71 -7.04 -9.62
CA ALA A 277 -11.86 -7.70 -8.64
C ALA A 277 -11.76 -6.91 -7.32
N LEU A 278 -11.62 -5.58 -7.41
CA LEU A 278 -11.60 -4.67 -6.26
C LEU A 278 -12.89 -4.72 -5.42
N GLU A 279 -14.06 -4.84 -6.06
CA GLU A 279 -15.33 -5.01 -5.35
C GLU A 279 -15.38 -6.34 -4.57
N LEU A 280 -14.87 -7.43 -5.16
CA LEU A 280 -14.76 -8.72 -4.47
C LEU A 280 -13.78 -8.67 -3.29
N ASP A 281 -12.64 -7.97 -3.44
CA ASP A 281 -11.69 -7.73 -2.33
C ASP A 281 -12.38 -7.03 -1.14
N TRP A 282 -13.21 -6.02 -1.42
CA TRP A 282 -13.96 -5.31 -0.38
C TRP A 282 -15.00 -6.22 0.29
N LEU A 283 -15.80 -6.94 -0.49
CA LEU A 283 -16.83 -7.84 0.04
C LEU A 283 -16.24 -8.95 0.91
N SER A 284 -15.12 -9.56 0.49
CA SER A 284 -14.44 -10.57 1.30
C SER A 284 -13.88 -10.00 2.60
N PHE A 285 -13.38 -8.76 2.58
CA PHE A 285 -12.92 -8.08 3.80
C PHE A 285 -14.08 -7.82 4.77
N ILE A 286 -15.19 -7.27 4.30
CA ILE A 286 -16.39 -7.01 5.11
C ILE A 286 -16.92 -8.30 5.74
N ALA A 287 -17.13 -9.34 4.93
CA ALA A 287 -17.61 -10.63 5.42
C ALA A 287 -16.69 -11.23 6.50
N ALA A 288 -15.37 -11.10 6.33
CA ALA A 288 -14.42 -11.60 7.30
C ALA A 288 -14.42 -10.80 8.61
N ILE A 289 -14.60 -9.48 8.57
CA ILE A 289 -14.74 -8.68 9.79
C ILE A 289 -16.04 -9.03 10.52
N GLU A 290 -17.16 -9.20 9.83
CA GLU A 290 -18.41 -9.59 10.47
C GLU A 290 -18.30 -10.94 11.18
N LEU A 291 -17.48 -11.86 10.64
CA LEU A 291 -17.18 -13.12 11.29
C LEU A 291 -16.24 -12.96 12.50
N ALA A 292 -15.15 -12.18 12.35
CA ALA A 292 -14.16 -11.96 13.41
C ALA A 292 -14.69 -11.08 14.54
N CYS A 293 -15.63 -10.19 14.25
CA CYS A 293 -16.25 -9.22 15.17
C CYS A 293 -17.77 -9.25 15.03
N PRO A 294 -18.47 -10.33 15.46
CA PRO A 294 -19.92 -10.48 15.27
C PRO A 294 -20.77 -9.36 15.89
N HIS A 295 -20.24 -8.72 16.93
CA HIS A 295 -20.87 -7.58 17.60
C HIS A 295 -20.91 -6.30 16.75
N LEU A 296 -20.18 -6.25 15.63
CA LEU A 296 -20.16 -5.11 14.70
C LEU A 296 -21.07 -5.29 13.49
N ARG A 297 -21.61 -6.50 13.30
CA ARG A 297 -22.43 -6.87 12.15
C ARG A 297 -23.57 -5.87 11.95
N ALA A 298 -23.76 -5.42 10.71
CA ALA A 298 -24.86 -4.53 10.41
C ALA A 298 -26.22 -5.27 10.50
N PRO A 299 -27.32 -4.54 10.78
CA PRO A 299 -28.67 -5.07 10.58
C PRO A 299 -28.87 -5.60 9.15
N ALA A 300 -29.66 -6.66 8.98
CA ALA A 300 -29.80 -7.36 7.69
C ALA A 300 -30.35 -6.46 6.56
N ASP A 301 -31.13 -5.44 6.90
CA ASP A 301 -31.71 -4.43 6.01
C ASP A 301 -30.72 -3.34 5.56
N ALA A 302 -29.50 -3.33 6.09
CA ALA A 302 -28.45 -2.39 5.71
C ALA A 302 -27.61 -2.84 4.50
N HIS A 303 -27.77 -4.09 4.04
CA HIS A 303 -27.01 -4.62 2.91
C HIS A 303 -27.72 -4.37 1.57
N ASP A 304 -27.00 -3.80 0.60
CA ASP A 304 -27.48 -3.70 -0.79
C ASP A 304 -27.40 -5.10 -1.44
N GLU A 305 -28.53 -5.73 -1.72
CA GLU A 305 -28.63 -7.04 -2.39
C GLU A 305 -27.95 -7.06 -3.77
N ASN A 306 -27.74 -5.90 -4.39
CA ASN A 306 -27.00 -5.79 -5.66
C ASN A 306 -25.49 -5.63 -5.46
N PHE A 307 -25.01 -5.79 -4.22
CA PHE A 307 -23.61 -5.73 -3.83
C PHE A 307 -23.26 -6.94 -2.93
N ASP A 308 -23.46 -8.13 -3.48
CA ASP A 308 -22.96 -9.40 -2.95
C ASP A 308 -22.03 -10.07 -4.00
N PRO A 309 -21.20 -11.07 -3.61
CA PRO A 309 -20.26 -11.67 -4.54
C PRO A 309 -20.90 -12.32 -5.78
N ALA A 310 -22.09 -12.92 -5.64
CA ALA A 310 -22.82 -13.52 -6.76
C ALA A 310 -23.40 -12.44 -7.69
N ALA A 311 -23.85 -11.31 -7.15
CA ALA A 311 -24.29 -10.16 -7.92
C ALA A 311 -23.14 -9.53 -8.71
N VAL A 312 -21.95 -9.38 -8.10
CA VAL A 312 -20.73 -8.94 -8.83
C VAL A 312 -20.39 -9.92 -9.95
N ALA A 313 -20.40 -11.23 -9.69
CA ALA A 313 -20.10 -12.24 -10.70
C ALA A 313 -21.07 -12.20 -11.89
N ARG A 314 -22.39 -12.07 -11.64
CA ARG A 314 -23.40 -11.95 -12.71
C ARG A 314 -23.25 -10.67 -13.52
N ARG A 315 -22.98 -9.54 -12.86
CA ARG A 315 -22.72 -8.26 -13.54
C ARG A 315 -21.46 -8.33 -14.40
N HIS A 316 -20.39 -8.92 -13.87
CA HIS A 316 -19.18 -9.12 -14.63
C HIS A 316 -19.42 -10.00 -15.87
N GLU A 317 -20.14 -11.10 -15.73
CA GLU A 317 -20.53 -11.98 -16.85
C GLU A 317 -21.21 -11.21 -17.98
N ARG A 318 -22.25 -10.43 -17.65
CA ARG A 318 -22.97 -9.61 -18.63
C ARG A 318 -22.06 -8.57 -19.26
N GLY A 319 -21.20 -7.93 -18.48
CA GLY A 319 -20.24 -6.96 -19.01
C GLY A 319 -19.19 -7.59 -19.93
N LEU A 320 -18.71 -8.80 -19.63
CA LEU A 320 -17.81 -9.55 -20.51
C LEU A 320 -18.51 -9.95 -21.81
N ALA A 321 -19.75 -10.44 -21.73
CA ALA A 321 -20.56 -10.80 -22.90
C ALA A 321 -20.82 -9.58 -23.80
N CYS A 322 -21.26 -8.46 -23.21
CA CYS A 322 -21.46 -7.20 -23.93
C CYS A 322 -20.16 -6.70 -24.60
N THR A 323 -19.03 -6.79 -23.90
CA THR A 323 -17.72 -6.41 -24.44
C THR A 323 -17.31 -7.31 -25.60
N LEU A 324 -17.52 -8.62 -25.47
CA LEU A 324 -17.20 -9.59 -26.52
C LEU A 324 -18.04 -9.34 -27.77
N GLU A 325 -19.33 -9.05 -27.60
CA GLU A 325 -20.23 -8.70 -28.71
C GLU A 325 -19.80 -7.40 -29.40
N ARG A 326 -19.50 -6.35 -28.63
CA ARG A 326 -19.23 -5.00 -29.16
C ARG A 326 -17.81 -4.80 -29.68
N TYR A 327 -16.82 -5.38 -29.01
CA TYR A 327 -15.40 -5.13 -29.23
C TYR A 327 -14.59 -6.39 -29.54
N GLY A 328 -15.25 -7.55 -29.61
CA GLY A 328 -14.61 -8.83 -29.89
C GLY A 328 -13.64 -9.26 -28.80
N THR A 329 -12.84 -10.27 -29.13
CA THR A 329 -11.82 -10.84 -28.24
C THR A 329 -10.75 -9.84 -27.82
N SER A 330 -10.52 -8.79 -28.61
CA SER A 330 -9.58 -7.72 -28.25
C SER A 330 -10.08 -6.89 -27.07
N GLY A 331 -11.37 -6.54 -27.03
CA GLY A 331 -11.97 -5.86 -25.89
C GLY A 331 -11.97 -6.73 -24.64
N LEU A 332 -12.34 -8.00 -24.80
CA LEU A 332 -12.29 -8.99 -23.72
C LEU A 332 -10.88 -9.10 -23.11
N ALA A 333 -9.85 -9.22 -23.94
CA ALA A 333 -8.47 -9.31 -23.48
C ALA A 333 -8.03 -8.08 -22.67
N ARG A 334 -8.54 -6.88 -22.98
CA ARG A 334 -8.27 -5.65 -22.21
C ARG A 334 -8.94 -5.64 -20.85
N ILE A 335 -10.18 -6.13 -20.76
CA ILE A 335 -10.82 -6.35 -19.45
C ILE A 335 -9.99 -7.35 -18.64
N SER A 336 -9.61 -8.47 -19.26
CA SER A 336 -8.78 -9.50 -18.64
C SER A 336 -7.42 -8.99 -18.17
N GLN A 337 -6.76 -8.09 -18.91
CA GLN A 337 -5.54 -7.41 -18.44
C GLN A 337 -5.76 -6.67 -17.13
N GLY A 338 -6.89 -5.97 -16.99
CA GLY A 338 -7.27 -5.28 -15.76
C GLY A 338 -7.46 -6.23 -14.59
N ILE A 339 -8.17 -7.34 -14.81
CA ILE A 339 -8.36 -8.38 -13.79
C ILE A 339 -7.00 -8.94 -13.35
N VAL A 340 -6.17 -9.36 -14.31
CA VAL A 340 -4.85 -9.96 -14.02
C VAL A 340 -3.95 -8.98 -13.25
N ALA A 341 -3.92 -7.71 -13.65
CA ALA A 341 -3.13 -6.68 -12.95
C ALA A 341 -3.59 -6.50 -11.50
N HIS A 342 -4.91 -6.39 -11.26
CA HIS A 342 -5.44 -6.27 -9.91
C HIS A 342 -5.19 -7.51 -9.07
N VAL A 343 -5.48 -8.71 -9.60
CA VAL A 343 -5.29 -9.99 -8.89
C VAL A 343 -3.83 -10.18 -8.50
N THR A 344 -2.90 -9.91 -9.41
CA THR A 344 -1.45 -10.02 -9.17
C THR A 344 -0.99 -9.05 -8.09
N LEU A 345 -1.44 -7.80 -8.14
CA LEU A 345 -1.11 -6.82 -7.12
C LEU A 345 -1.72 -7.19 -5.76
N SER A 346 -2.96 -7.66 -5.77
CA SER A 346 -3.68 -8.05 -4.55
C SER A 346 -3.04 -9.27 -3.88
N GLU A 347 -2.51 -10.24 -4.64
CA GLU A 347 -1.68 -11.33 -4.10
C GLU A 347 -0.46 -10.80 -3.33
N ARG A 348 0.28 -9.85 -3.94
CA ARG A 348 1.43 -9.23 -3.29
C ARG A 348 1.06 -8.37 -2.09
N ALA A 349 -0.09 -7.69 -2.14
CA ALA A 349 -0.60 -6.91 -1.02
C ALA A 349 -1.04 -7.78 0.17
N ARG A 350 -1.63 -8.95 -0.10
CA ARG A 350 -1.95 -9.94 0.95
C ARG A 350 -0.67 -10.42 1.64
N TRP A 351 0.34 -10.81 0.87
CA TRP A 351 1.64 -11.21 1.43
C TRP A 351 2.29 -10.10 2.26
N ASP A 352 2.33 -8.86 1.76
CA ASP A 352 3.01 -7.76 2.45
C ASP A 352 2.29 -7.37 3.76
N LEU A 353 0.95 -7.32 3.75
CA LEU A 353 0.14 -7.08 4.96
C LEU A 353 0.32 -8.21 5.97
N HIS A 354 0.32 -9.46 5.50
CA HIS A 354 0.53 -10.63 6.34
C HIS A 354 1.87 -10.60 7.06
N GLU A 355 2.97 -10.40 6.33
CA GLU A 355 4.30 -10.35 6.91
C GLU A 355 4.45 -9.19 7.90
N GLN A 356 3.73 -8.08 7.68
CA GLN A 356 3.78 -6.93 8.58
C GLN A 356 3.04 -7.25 9.87
N LEU A 357 1.82 -7.79 9.78
CA LEU A 357 1.03 -8.18 10.94
C LEU A 357 1.73 -9.30 11.73
N LYS A 358 2.31 -10.28 11.03
CA LYS A 358 3.10 -11.36 11.63
C LYS A 358 4.26 -10.79 12.46
N TRP A 359 5.06 -9.90 11.87
CA TRP A 359 6.18 -9.27 12.55
C TRP A 359 5.73 -8.45 13.78
N LEU A 360 4.72 -7.58 13.60
CA LEU A 360 4.22 -6.73 14.67
C LEU A 360 3.61 -7.51 15.84
N SER A 361 2.81 -8.55 15.54
CA SER A 361 2.15 -9.39 16.54
C SER A 361 3.12 -10.26 17.35
N ALA A 362 4.38 -10.37 16.92
CA ALA A 362 5.40 -11.21 17.54
C ALA A 362 6.67 -10.43 17.91
N ILE A 363 6.55 -9.11 18.14
CA ILE A 363 7.73 -8.23 18.30
C ILE A 363 8.70 -8.71 19.40
N GLU A 364 8.19 -9.25 20.51
CA GLU A 364 9.01 -9.80 21.60
C GLU A 364 9.89 -10.98 21.16
N GLN A 365 9.36 -11.81 20.24
CA GLN A 365 10.12 -12.90 19.65
C GLN A 365 11.21 -12.36 18.73
N TYR A 366 10.94 -11.31 17.96
CA TYR A 366 11.96 -10.63 17.15
C TYR A 366 13.04 -9.94 17.99
N CYS A 367 12.74 -9.48 19.21
CA CYS A 367 13.75 -9.05 20.18
C CYS A 367 14.57 -10.24 20.72
N SER A 368 14.00 -11.44 20.79
CA SER A 368 14.73 -12.65 21.20
C SER A 368 15.66 -13.13 20.09
N PHE A 369 15.18 -13.18 18.85
CA PHE A 369 16.00 -13.45 17.67
C PHE A 369 17.14 -12.45 17.52
N ALA A 370 16.90 -11.18 17.82
CA ALA A 370 17.94 -10.15 17.84
C ALA A 370 19.12 -10.52 18.74
N ARG A 371 18.85 -11.05 19.94
CA ARG A 371 19.88 -11.51 20.89
C ARG A 371 20.64 -12.72 20.38
N GLU A 372 19.95 -13.68 19.76
CA GLU A 372 20.60 -14.85 19.16
C GLU A 372 21.55 -14.44 18.02
N VAL A 373 21.10 -13.53 17.17
CA VAL A 373 21.90 -12.97 16.08
C VAL A 373 23.09 -12.17 16.61
N ASP A 374 22.93 -11.33 17.63
CA ASP A 374 24.04 -10.56 18.21
C ASP A 374 25.13 -11.47 18.79
N VAL A 375 24.75 -12.52 19.54
CA VAL A 375 25.70 -13.53 20.03
C VAL A 375 26.51 -14.14 18.88
N ARG A 376 25.83 -14.46 17.78
CA ARG A 376 26.46 -15.00 16.58
C ARG A 376 27.37 -13.99 15.90
N ILE A 377 26.98 -12.71 15.80
CA ILE A 377 27.86 -11.64 15.31
C ILE A 377 29.16 -11.62 16.11
N GLN A 378 29.09 -11.62 17.45
CA GLN A 378 30.31 -11.56 18.27
C GLN A 378 31.22 -12.78 18.09
N GLN A 379 30.66 -13.96 17.80
CA GLN A 379 31.40 -15.21 17.66
C GLN A 379 31.94 -15.45 16.25
N GLU A 380 31.12 -15.22 15.23
CA GLU A 380 31.39 -15.60 13.85
C GLU A 380 31.82 -14.41 12.97
N CYS A 381 31.35 -13.20 13.27
CA CYS A 381 31.62 -12.02 12.46
C CYS A 381 31.79 -10.74 13.30
N PRO A 382 32.75 -10.69 14.24
CA PRO A 382 32.89 -9.55 15.17
C PRO A 382 33.24 -8.22 14.46
N GLY A 383 33.76 -8.29 13.22
CA GLY A 383 34.07 -7.15 12.36
C GLY A 383 32.98 -6.79 11.34
N ILE A 384 31.74 -7.28 11.52
CA ILE A 384 30.61 -6.89 10.66
C ILE A 384 30.48 -5.36 10.65
N ASP A 385 30.15 -4.78 9.49
CA ASP A 385 29.82 -3.36 9.44
C ASP A 385 28.56 -3.11 10.25
N ARG A 386 28.72 -2.29 11.29
CA ARG A 386 27.65 -2.00 12.25
C ARG A 386 26.72 -0.89 11.78
N GLU A 387 27.10 -0.08 10.79
CA GLU A 387 26.42 1.17 10.44
C GLU A 387 26.02 1.96 11.70
N THR A 388 26.97 2.71 12.28
CA THR A 388 26.73 3.41 13.56
C THR A 388 26.12 4.79 13.35
N PHE A 389 25.07 5.08 14.11
CA PHE A 389 24.35 6.34 14.11
C PHE A 389 24.47 7.00 15.48
N VAL A 390 24.66 8.32 15.47
CA VAL A 390 24.65 9.17 16.67
C VAL A 390 23.64 10.28 16.40
N GLU A 391 22.49 10.19 17.06
CA GLU A 391 21.34 11.05 16.76
C GLU A 391 20.91 11.84 18.01
N PRO A 392 20.57 13.14 17.87
CA PRO A 392 20.14 13.97 18.98
C PRO A 392 18.67 13.70 19.35
N ARG A 393 18.23 14.23 20.50
CA ARG A 393 16.83 14.21 20.93
C ARG A 393 15.89 14.68 19.83
N GLU A 394 14.71 14.06 19.75
CA GLU A 394 13.63 14.38 18.82
C GLU A 394 13.96 14.12 17.34
N MET A 395 15.15 13.57 17.04
CA MET A 395 15.43 13.02 15.72
C MET A 395 14.43 11.90 15.45
N CYS A 396 13.61 12.11 14.41
CA CYS A 396 12.52 11.23 14.03
C CYS A 396 12.83 10.60 12.67
N SER A 397 12.99 9.28 12.66
CA SER A 397 13.04 8.52 11.42
C SER A 397 11.62 8.38 10.89
N THR A 398 11.31 9.15 9.84
CA THR A 398 10.07 8.96 9.08
C THR A 398 9.97 7.51 8.67
N THR A 399 8.80 6.89 8.76
CA THR A 399 8.71 5.46 8.53
C THR A 399 9.22 5.05 7.15
N HIS A 400 9.94 3.95 7.11
CA HIS A 400 10.58 3.42 5.92
C HIS A 400 10.74 1.91 6.02
N VAL A 401 11.35 1.34 4.99
CA VAL A 401 11.67 -0.09 4.87
C VAL A 401 13.12 -0.20 4.42
N HIS A 402 13.77 -1.31 4.77
CA HIS A 402 15.08 -1.67 4.22
C HIS A 402 14.93 -2.69 3.09
N ASN A 403 16.00 -2.87 2.31
CA ASN A 403 16.07 -3.86 1.22
C ASN A 403 16.73 -5.18 1.68
N ASP A 404 16.90 -5.31 3.00
CA ASP A 404 17.72 -6.27 3.71
C ASP A 404 17.22 -6.41 5.16
N HIS A 405 17.65 -7.48 5.83
CA HIS A 405 17.36 -7.69 7.26
C HIS A 405 18.35 -6.87 8.09
N ARG A 406 17.85 -6.17 9.10
CA ARG A 406 18.67 -5.33 9.98
C ARG A 406 18.46 -5.68 11.44
N LEU A 407 19.54 -5.62 12.21
CA LEU A 407 19.47 -5.69 13.65
C LEU A 407 19.65 -4.26 14.20
N VAL A 408 18.71 -3.75 14.99
CA VAL A 408 18.91 -2.48 15.70
C VAL A 408 19.43 -2.80 17.10
N VAL A 409 20.56 -2.21 17.49
CA VAL A 409 21.16 -2.40 18.84
C VAL A 409 21.47 -1.03 19.44
N ILE A 410 20.94 -0.75 20.64
CA ILE A 410 21.21 0.50 21.34
C ILE A 410 22.51 0.39 22.15
N GLU A 411 23.51 1.20 21.82
CA GLU A 411 24.76 1.29 22.58
C GLU A 411 24.61 2.22 23.79
N THR A 412 24.01 3.40 23.55
CA THR A 412 23.76 4.44 24.57
C THR A 412 22.47 5.21 24.26
N GLY A 413 21.87 5.80 25.31
CA GLY A 413 20.64 6.60 25.18
C GLY A 413 19.36 5.76 25.12
N ASP A 414 18.28 6.42 24.76
CA ASP A 414 16.92 5.89 24.73
C ASP A 414 16.24 6.19 23.39
N MET A 415 15.60 5.19 22.81
CA MET A 415 14.88 5.27 21.55
C MET A 415 13.46 4.70 21.72
N LEU A 416 12.50 5.32 21.05
CA LEU A 416 11.18 4.76 20.82
C LEU A 416 11.12 4.19 19.41
N PHE A 417 10.83 2.91 19.28
CA PHE A 417 10.61 2.23 18.00
C PHE A 417 9.11 1.97 17.78
N TRP A 418 8.64 2.08 16.54
CA TRP A 418 7.26 1.78 16.20
C TRP A 418 7.12 1.17 14.80
N GLY A 419 6.11 0.32 14.63
CA GLY A 419 5.73 -0.24 13.33
C GLY A 419 4.22 -0.21 13.05
N ASN A 420 3.42 0.32 13.97
CA ASN A 420 1.97 0.51 13.85
C ASN A 420 1.56 1.73 14.69
N LEU A 421 0.41 2.34 14.36
CA LEU A 421 -0.17 3.40 15.16
C LEU A 421 -0.46 2.89 16.58
N GLY A 422 0.08 3.57 17.59
CA GLY A 422 -0.09 3.22 19.00
C GLY A 422 0.82 2.08 19.50
N MET A 423 1.49 1.35 18.61
CA MET A 423 2.49 0.36 19.01
C MET A 423 3.82 1.06 19.30
N GLN A 424 4.38 0.79 20.47
CA GLN A 424 5.62 1.41 20.95
C GLN A 424 6.51 0.34 21.59
N LEU A 425 7.72 0.19 21.06
CA LEU A 425 8.80 -0.56 21.69
C LEU A 425 9.80 0.46 22.24
N LYS A 426 9.85 0.59 23.57
CA LYS A 426 10.86 1.41 24.24
C LYS A 426 12.17 0.62 24.27
N MET A 427 13.24 1.24 23.79
CA MET A 427 14.56 0.62 23.70
C MET A 427 15.56 1.46 24.49
N HIS A 428 16.26 0.81 25.40
CA HIS A 428 17.32 1.36 26.23
C HIS A 428 18.66 0.76 25.84
N LYS A 429 19.74 1.24 26.45
CA LYS A 429 21.07 0.64 26.32
C LYS A 429 21.03 -0.89 26.46
N GLY A 430 21.54 -1.58 25.43
CA GLY A 430 21.61 -3.04 25.34
C GLY A 430 20.39 -3.70 24.72
N ASP A 431 19.28 -2.97 24.57
CA ASP A 431 18.09 -3.49 23.88
C ASP A 431 18.35 -3.59 22.38
N MET A 432 17.70 -4.59 21.78
CA MET A 432 17.86 -4.90 20.37
C MET A 432 16.60 -5.52 19.77
N VAL A 433 16.38 -5.25 18.48
CA VAL A 433 15.25 -5.79 17.72
C VAL A 433 15.68 -6.14 16.30
N LEU A 434 15.21 -7.28 15.80
CA LEU A 434 15.40 -7.71 14.43
C LEU A 434 14.29 -7.13 13.56
N ILE A 435 14.68 -6.45 12.50
CA ILE A 435 13.82 -5.86 11.48
C ILE A 435 13.98 -6.66 10.19
N PRO A 436 12.98 -7.45 9.79
CA PRO A 436 13.04 -8.19 8.53
C PRO A 436 13.01 -7.28 7.29
N ASP A 437 13.55 -7.79 6.17
CA ASP A 437 13.48 -7.14 4.86
C ASP A 437 12.05 -6.66 4.54
N GLY A 438 11.94 -5.41 4.08
CA GLY A 438 10.70 -4.82 3.64
C GLY A 438 9.67 -4.55 4.74
N ARG A 439 10.01 -4.60 6.04
CA ARG A 439 9.07 -4.27 7.13
C ARG A 439 9.05 -2.78 7.45
N LEU A 440 7.84 -2.21 7.46
CA LEU A 440 7.64 -0.77 7.65
C LEU A 440 7.81 -0.40 9.13
N HIS A 441 8.71 0.52 9.42
CA HIS A 441 9.02 0.94 10.79
C HIS A 441 9.60 2.35 10.85
N GLY A 442 9.67 2.92 12.04
CA GLY A 442 10.34 4.19 12.34
C GLY A 442 10.79 4.29 13.79
N SER A 443 11.45 5.39 14.14
CA SER A 443 12.00 5.61 15.48
C SER A 443 12.11 7.09 15.86
N THR A 444 12.07 7.39 17.16
CA THR A 444 12.36 8.72 17.75
C THR A 444 13.40 8.55 18.84
N VAL A 445 14.41 9.42 18.88
CA VAL A 445 15.34 9.53 20.01
C VAL A 445 14.70 10.31 21.17
N LEU A 446 14.69 9.71 22.36
CA LEU A 446 14.10 10.29 23.57
C LEU A 446 15.14 10.95 24.50
N SER A 447 16.36 10.38 24.54
CA SER A 447 17.49 10.94 25.30
C SER A 447 18.09 12.17 24.60
N GLU A 448 19.02 12.88 25.25
CA GLU A 448 19.72 14.02 24.61
C GLU A 448 20.46 13.59 23.35
N GLU A 449 21.03 12.40 23.38
CA GLU A 449 21.73 11.74 22.30
C GLU A 449 21.49 10.23 22.44
N CYS A 450 21.38 9.51 21.31
CA CYS A 450 21.34 8.06 21.27
C CYS A 450 22.36 7.56 20.24
N THR A 451 23.21 6.62 20.66
CA THR A 451 24.11 5.88 19.77
C THR A 451 23.56 4.48 19.57
N TYR A 452 23.36 4.08 18.31
CA TYR A 452 22.87 2.76 17.96
C TYR A 452 23.53 2.23 16.68
N HIS A 453 23.40 0.92 16.48
CA HIS A 453 23.97 0.20 15.34
C HIS A 453 22.86 -0.48 14.53
N GLN A 454 23.08 -0.61 13.22
CA GLN A 454 22.20 -1.32 12.29
C GLN A 454 22.95 -2.29 11.36
N PRO A 455 23.66 -3.32 11.85
CA PRO A 455 24.31 -4.29 10.97
C PRO A 455 23.28 -5.01 10.08
N ILE A 456 23.68 -5.23 8.82
CA ILE A 456 22.92 -5.99 7.83
C ILE A 456 23.12 -7.48 8.08
N ILE A 457 22.03 -8.22 8.23
CA ILE A 457 22.05 -9.64 8.58
C ILE A 457 21.83 -10.51 7.33
N PRO A 458 22.68 -11.53 7.09
CA PRO A 458 22.54 -12.42 5.95
C PRO A 458 21.25 -13.26 5.98
N ASN A 459 20.68 -13.55 4.81
CA ASN A 459 19.43 -14.32 4.69
C ASN A 459 19.55 -15.72 5.29
N GLU A 460 20.71 -16.35 5.18
CA GLU A 460 20.97 -17.69 5.74
C GLU A 460 20.78 -17.72 7.26
N TRP A 461 21.21 -16.68 7.98
CA TRP A 461 21.04 -16.60 9.42
C TRP A 461 19.57 -16.44 9.79
N ILE A 462 18.84 -15.66 9.02
CA ILE A 462 17.39 -15.46 9.22
C ILE A 462 16.62 -16.75 8.95
N ALA A 463 17.01 -17.53 7.94
CA ALA A 463 16.38 -18.80 7.60
C ALA A 463 16.58 -19.89 8.67
N GLU A 464 17.63 -19.78 9.49
CA GLU A 464 17.92 -20.70 10.60
C GLU A 464 17.15 -20.37 11.89
N LEU A 465 16.67 -19.12 12.04
CA LEU A 465 15.81 -18.75 13.16
C LEU A 465 14.51 -19.56 13.09
N SER A 466 14.17 -20.26 14.16
CA SER A 466 12.94 -21.07 14.20
C SER A 466 11.71 -20.17 14.01
N THR A 467 11.19 -20.11 12.78
CA THR A 467 9.94 -19.39 12.49
C THR A 467 8.74 -20.30 12.67
N ASP A 468 8.57 -20.89 13.86
CA ASP A 468 7.29 -21.52 14.26
C ASP A 468 6.14 -20.49 14.36
N ILE A 469 6.41 -19.22 14.04
CA ILE A 469 5.42 -18.21 13.69
C ILE A 469 4.81 -18.57 12.30
N VAL A 470 4.19 -19.73 12.23
CA VAL A 470 3.41 -20.17 11.08
C VAL A 470 2.03 -19.56 11.23
N MET A 471 1.79 -18.50 10.47
CA MET A 471 0.43 -18.18 10.08
C MET A 471 -0.09 -19.28 9.17
N PRO A 472 -1.38 -19.66 9.24
CA PRO A 472 -1.95 -20.58 8.25
C PRO A 472 -1.64 -20.08 6.84
N ALA A 473 -1.15 -20.97 5.97
CA ALA A 473 -0.91 -20.63 4.58
C ALA A 473 -2.18 -20.03 3.96
N ALA A 474 -2.03 -18.86 3.33
CA ALA A 474 -3.10 -18.13 2.67
C ALA A 474 -3.59 -18.83 1.41
#